data_AF-A0A6P8AQU1-F1
#
_entry.id   AF-A0A6P8AQU1-F1
#
_cell.length_a   1.000
_cell.length_b   1.000
_cell.length_c   1.000
_cell.angle_alpha   90.00
_cell.angle_beta   90.00
_cell.angle_gamma   90.00
#
_symmetry.space_group_name_H-M   'P 1'
#
loop_
_entity.id
_entity.type
_entity.pdbx_description
1 polymer ?
#
loop_
_entity_poly.entity_id
_entity_poly.type
_entity_poly.pdbx_seq_one_letter_code
_entity_poly.pdbx_strand_id
1 'polypeptide(L)'
;MSPNTQLQSVAAFMPQSSSILFGSRIEPWFTESLRRIKPNEPLNSVAEHQTCLSKVLSLPNTIWILVSLMRKGPNFESNPEFYLINIEANVVFVDIPCDEIIFKLTSNIIDALIKYYQDVYCVDAEEKK
;
A
#
# COMPACT_ATOMS: atom_id res chain seq x y z
N MET A 1 -24.40 26.29 -27.22
CA MET A 1 -23.01 25.79 -27.26
C MET A 1 -22.52 25.72 -25.83
N SER A 2 -22.54 24.54 -25.22
CA SER A 2 -22.05 24.33 -23.86
C SER A 2 -20.61 23.82 -23.92
N PRO A 3 -19.66 24.37 -23.16
CA PRO A 3 -18.29 23.87 -23.15
C PRO A 3 -18.22 22.57 -22.35
N ASN A 4 -17.71 21.52 -22.99
CA ASN A 4 -17.38 20.25 -22.35
C ASN A 4 -16.25 20.47 -21.34
N THR A 5 -16.57 20.38 -20.05
CA THR A 5 -15.58 20.18 -18.99
C THR A 5 -15.12 18.72 -19.05
N GLN A 6 -14.17 18.42 -19.92
CA GLN A 6 -13.48 17.13 -19.90
C GLN A 6 -12.60 17.09 -18.64
N LEU A 7 -13.08 16.36 -17.63
CA LEU A 7 -12.33 15.91 -16.47
C LEU A 7 -10.99 15.31 -16.93
N GLN A 8 -9.88 16.03 -16.72
CA GLN A 8 -8.51 15.56 -16.95
C GLN A 8 -8.06 14.47 -15.94
N SER A 9 -8.97 13.68 -15.39
CA SER A 9 -8.67 12.72 -14.31
C SER A 9 -8.29 11.31 -14.79
N VAL A 10 -8.03 11.11 -16.09
CA VAL A 10 -7.84 9.76 -16.66
C VAL A 10 -6.38 9.48 -17.09
N ALA A 11 -5.45 10.41 -16.85
CA ALA A 11 -4.04 10.23 -17.21
C ALA A 11 -3.15 9.61 -16.10
N ALA A 12 -3.71 8.98 -15.06
CA ALA A 12 -2.92 8.45 -13.95
C ALA A 12 -2.92 6.91 -13.83
N PHE A 13 -3.61 6.20 -14.72
CA PHE A 13 -3.54 4.73 -14.81
C PHE A 13 -2.56 4.31 -15.89
N MET A 14 -1.32 4.80 -15.81
CA MET A 14 -0.23 4.05 -16.43
C MET A 14 -0.11 2.73 -15.66
N PRO A 15 0.02 1.57 -16.33
CA PRO A 15 0.43 0.35 -15.67
C PRO A 15 1.84 0.64 -15.15
N GLN A 16 1.94 1.09 -13.90
CA GLN A 16 3.23 1.27 -13.26
C GLN A 16 3.79 -0.13 -13.17
N SER A 17 4.75 -0.42 -14.06
CA SER A 17 5.63 -1.56 -13.94
C SER A 17 5.97 -1.72 -12.47
N SER A 18 5.95 -2.95 -11.98
CA SER A 18 6.39 -3.36 -10.65
C SER A 18 7.90 -3.07 -10.52
N SER A 19 8.25 -1.80 -10.51
CA SER A 19 9.59 -1.25 -10.53
C SER A 19 9.54 -0.09 -9.56
N ILE A 20 10.07 -0.36 -8.37
CA ILE A 20 10.21 0.63 -7.30
C ILE A 20 11.06 1.77 -7.85
N LEU A 21 10.43 2.92 -8.11
CA LEU A 21 11.12 4.12 -8.57
C LEU A 21 11.73 4.81 -7.33
N PHE A 22 12.97 5.27 -7.47
CA PHE A 22 13.78 5.83 -6.39
C PHE A 22 13.98 7.34 -6.59
N GLY A 23 14.05 8.10 -5.49
CA GLY A 23 14.41 9.53 -5.48
C GLY A 23 15.86 9.76 -5.96
N SER A 24 16.19 10.97 -6.42
CA SER A 24 17.45 11.21 -7.18
C SER A 24 18.76 11.12 -6.38
N ARG A 25 18.71 11.03 -5.04
CA ARG A 25 19.89 11.00 -4.16
C ARG A 25 19.88 9.81 -3.20
N ILE A 26 21.06 9.26 -2.95
CA ILE A 26 21.28 8.14 -2.04
C ILE A 26 21.97 8.66 -0.78
N GLU A 27 21.37 8.39 0.36
CA GLU A 27 21.97 8.70 1.66
C GLU A 27 22.95 7.59 2.11
N PRO A 28 24.09 7.92 2.77
CA PRO A 28 25.09 6.92 3.17
C PRO A 28 24.55 5.81 4.08
N TRP A 29 23.61 6.13 4.98
CA TRP A 29 22.99 5.16 5.89
C TRP A 29 22.18 4.10 5.13
N PHE A 30 21.63 4.46 3.97
CA PHE A 30 20.84 3.56 3.15
C PHE A 30 21.73 2.52 2.45
N THR A 31 22.87 2.95 1.91
CA THR A 31 23.88 2.05 1.37
C THR A 31 24.36 1.05 2.42
N GLU A 32 24.60 1.51 3.65
CA GLU A 32 25.02 0.65 4.74
C GLU A 32 23.93 -0.35 5.15
N SER A 33 22.67 0.09 5.18
CA SER A 33 21.53 -0.78 5.48
C SER A 33 21.32 -1.85 4.40
N LEU A 34 21.39 -1.49 3.11
CA LEU A 34 21.33 -2.45 2.02
C LEU A 34 22.50 -3.44 2.06
N ARG A 35 23.70 -2.97 2.39
CA ARG A 35 24.88 -3.84 2.53
C ARG A 35 24.72 -4.86 3.67
N ARG A 36 24.01 -4.53 4.76
CA ARG A 36 23.69 -5.51 5.83
C ARG A 36 22.72 -6.59 5.34
N ILE A 37 21.76 -6.24 4.51
CA ILE A 37 20.73 -7.17 4.01
C ILE A 37 21.27 -8.01 2.84
N LYS A 38 22.05 -7.39 1.95
CA LYS A 38 22.63 -7.98 0.74
C LYS A 38 24.12 -7.61 0.62
N PRO A 39 25.00 -8.29 1.37
CA PRO A 39 26.42 -7.93 1.45
C PRO A 39 27.19 -8.14 0.13
N ASN A 40 26.68 -9.00 -0.76
CA ASN A 40 27.35 -9.37 -2.01
C ASN A 40 26.87 -8.56 -3.23
N GLU A 41 25.88 -7.69 -3.08
CA GLU A 41 25.32 -6.92 -4.20
C GLU A 41 26.16 -5.65 -4.45
N PRO A 42 26.48 -5.30 -5.71
CA PRO A 42 27.13 -4.02 -6.00
C PRO A 42 26.18 -2.86 -5.63
N LEU A 43 26.72 -1.83 -4.98
CA LEU A 43 25.97 -0.65 -4.49
C LEU A 43 26.76 0.64 -4.76
N ASN A 44 27.20 0.85 -6.00
CA ASN A 44 28.01 1.99 -6.42
C ASN A 44 27.20 3.06 -7.16
N SER A 45 26.02 2.71 -7.66
CA SER A 45 25.14 3.60 -8.43
C SER A 45 23.69 3.59 -7.94
N VAL A 46 22.93 4.63 -8.29
CA VAL A 46 21.49 4.72 -7.99
C VAL A 46 20.71 3.53 -8.57
N ALA A 47 21.04 3.14 -9.81
CA ALA A 47 20.40 2.01 -10.47
C ALA A 47 20.65 0.68 -9.76
N GLU A 48 21.85 0.47 -9.21
CA GLU A 48 22.20 -0.72 -8.44
C GLU A 48 21.46 -0.77 -7.09
N HIS A 49 21.38 0.36 -6.38
CA HIS A 49 20.59 0.46 -5.15
C HIS A 49 19.11 0.18 -5.42
N GLN A 50 18.56 0.75 -6.51
CA GLN A 50 17.18 0.51 -6.93
C GLN A 50 16.93 -0.95 -7.28
N THR A 51 17.86 -1.59 -8.01
CA THR A 51 17.76 -3.01 -8.35
C THR A 51 17.81 -3.90 -7.11
N CYS A 52 18.73 -3.61 -6.18
CA CYS A 52 18.86 -4.34 -4.92
C CYS A 52 17.60 -4.18 -4.07
N LEU A 53 17.12 -2.96 -3.90
CA LEU A 53 15.90 -2.66 -3.12
C LEU A 53 14.68 -3.32 -3.77
N SER A 54 14.55 -3.24 -5.09
CA SER A 54 13.46 -3.89 -5.80
C SER A 54 13.53 -5.40 -5.63
N LYS A 55 14.70 -6.04 -5.68
CA LYS A 55 14.82 -7.47 -5.39
C LYS A 55 14.39 -7.81 -3.96
N VAL A 56 14.69 -6.95 -2.97
CA VAL A 56 14.30 -7.16 -1.57
C VAL A 56 12.80 -7.02 -1.38
N LEU A 57 12.21 -5.96 -1.95
CA LEU A 57 10.79 -5.63 -1.77
C LEU A 57 9.88 -6.46 -2.70
N SER A 58 10.33 -6.83 -3.89
CA SER A 58 9.59 -7.63 -4.88
C SER A 58 9.65 -9.14 -4.62
N LEU A 59 10.08 -9.60 -3.45
CA LEU A 59 9.90 -11.01 -3.07
C LEU A 59 8.40 -11.39 -3.22
N PRO A 60 8.08 -12.57 -3.77
CA PRO A 60 6.70 -12.96 -4.11
C PRO A 60 5.73 -13.03 -2.92
N ASN A 61 6.23 -12.91 -1.69
CA ASN A 61 5.48 -12.94 -0.45
C ASN A 61 5.45 -11.60 0.30
N THR A 62 5.93 -10.50 -0.30
CA THR A 62 6.05 -9.22 0.43
C THR A 62 4.73 -8.45 0.46
N ILE A 63 3.68 -9.09 0.99
CA ILE A 63 2.47 -8.40 1.40
C ILE A 63 2.76 -7.80 2.78
N TRP A 64 2.66 -6.47 2.87
CA TRP A 64 2.86 -5.75 4.13
C TRP A 64 1.50 -5.52 4.78
N ILE A 65 1.39 -5.87 6.05
CA ILE A 65 0.24 -5.49 6.87
C ILE A 65 0.54 -4.10 7.44
N LEU A 66 -0.20 -3.09 6.98
CA LEU A 66 -0.02 -1.70 7.42
C LEU A 66 -0.76 -1.42 8.71
N VAL A 67 -1.98 -1.94 8.84
CA VAL A 67 -2.84 -1.75 10.00
C VAL A 67 -3.85 -2.89 10.07
N SER A 68 -4.27 -3.24 11.28
CA SER A 68 -5.35 -4.20 11.53
C SER A 68 -6.55 -3.46 12.10
N LEU A 69 -7.69 -3.54 11.42
CA LEU A 69 -8.96 -3.01 11.91
C LEU A 69 -9.68 -4.10 12.70
N MET A 70 -10.10 -3.77 13.91
CA MET A 70 -10.84 -4.68 14.78
C MET A 70 -12.33 -4.30 14.75
N ARG A 71 -13.19 -5.27 14.48
CA ARG A 71 -14.64 -5.12 14.50
C ARG A 71 -15.24 -6.03 15.55
N LYS A 72 -16.24 -5.53 16.29
CA LYS A 72 -17.09 -6.36 17.13
C LYS A 72 -18.23 -6.96 16.30
N GLY A 73 -18.44 -8.27 16.43
CA GLY A 73 -19.50 -9.01 15.75
C GLY A 73 -20.89 -8.70 16.32
N PRO A 74 -21.95 -9.06 15.58
CA PRO A 74 -23.34 -8.71 15.91
C PRO A 74 -23.91 -9.46 17.14
N ASN A 75 -23.29 -10.56 17.58
CA ASN A 75 -23.76 -11.33 18.74
C ASN A 75 -23.13 -10.79 20.04
N PHE A 76 -23.78 -9.80 20.62
CA PHE A 76 -23.27 -9.07 21.78
C PHE A 76 -23.49 -9.76 23.15
N GLU A 77 -24.39 -10.74 23.24
CA GLU A 77 -24.93 -11.13 24.55
C GLU A 77 -24.23 -12.29 25.28
N SER A 78 -23.40 -13.12 24.61
CA SER A 78 -22.80 -14.27 25.29
C SER A 78 -21.36 -14.60 24.92
N ASN A 79 -20.88 -14.22 23.73
CA ASN A 79 -19.47 -14.31 23.34
C ASN A 79 -19.17 -13.21 22.29
N PRO A 80 -18.46 -12.13 22.65
CA PRO A 80 -18.13 -11.10 21.67
C PRO A 80 -17.12 -11.66 20.67
N GLU A 81 -17.60 -12.08 19.51
CA GLU A 81 -16.73 -12.41 18.38
C GLU A 81 -16.11 -11.11 17.85
N PHE A 82 -14.80 -11.13 17.65
CA PHE A 82 -14.08 -10.02 17.04
C PHE A 82 -13.52 -10.45 15.69
N TYR A 83 -13.81 -9.66 14.66
CA TYR A 83 -13.26 -9.86 13.32
C TYR A 83 -12.12 -8.88 13.11
N LEU A 84 -10.98 -9.39 12.64
CA LEU A 84 -9.82 -8.58 12.27
C LEU A 84 -9.74 -8.50 10.76
N ILE A 85 -9.61 -7.28 10.25
CA ILE A 85 -9.31 -7.01 8.84
C ILE A 85 -7.91 -6.44 8.77
N ASN A 86 -6.98 -7.19 8.19
CA ASN A 86 -5.63 -6.69 7.95
C ASN A 86 -5.62 -5.89 6.64
N ILE A 87 -5.23 -4.63 6.72
CA ILE A 87 -4.98 -3.81 5.54
C ILE A 87 -3.62 -4.19 4.98
N GLU A 88 -3.68 -4.99 3.94
CA GLU A 88 -2.54 -5.53 3.23
C GLU A 88 -2.22 -4.70 1.98
N ALA A 89 -0.95 -4.34 1.81
CA ALA A 89 -0.50 -3.49 0.73
C ALA A 89 0.88 -3.91 0.20
N ASN A 90 1.13 -3.54 -1.06
CA ASN A 90 2.43 -3.69 -1.71
C ASN A 90 3.12 -2.33 -1.78
N VAL A 91 4.42 -2.30 -1.52
CA VAL A 91 5.23 -1.09 -1.76
C VAL A 91 5.42 -0.92 -3.26
N VAL A 92 5.09 0.26 -3.78
CA VAL A 92 5.25 0.59 -5.22
C VAL A 92 6.32 1.65 -5.42
N PHE A 93 6.51 2.53 -4.44
CA PHE A 93 7.45 3.63 -4.54
C PHE A 93 8.11 3.90 -3.18
N VAL A 94 9.40 4.27 -3.23
CA VAL A 94 10.17 4.68 -2.07
C VAL A 94 11.05 5.87 -2.46
N ASP A 95 10.80 7.03 -1.85
CA ASP A 95 11.64 8.22 -1.94
C ASP A 95 12.34 8.43 -0.60
N ILE A 96 13.62 8.07 -0.56
CA ILE A 96 14.43 8.16 0.65
C ILE A 96 14.76 9.62 1.02
N PRO A 97 15.18 10.48 0.08
CA PRO A 97 15.36 11.91 0.39
C PRO A 97 14.14 12.61 0.98
N CYS A 98 12.92 12.22 0.57
CA CYS A 98 11.68 12.83 1.02
C CYS A 98 10.97 12.05 2.13
N ASP A 99 11.56 10.95 2.63
CA ASP A 99 10.94 10.02 3.58
C ASP A 99 9.51 9.58 3.17
N GLU A 100 9.27 9.42 1.87
CA GLU A 100 7.95 9.12 1.31
C GLU A 100 7.91 7.68 0.79
N ILE A 101 6.84 6.95 1.14
CA ILE A 101 6.59 5.58 0.66
C ILE A 101 5.17 5.50 0.15
N ILE A 102 4.99 5.03 -1.10
CA ILE A 102 3.65 4.82 -1.67
C ILE A 102 3.34 3.34 -1.66
N PHE A 103 2.22 3.03 -1.00
CA PHE A 103 1.65 1.70 -0.93
C PHE A 103 0.45 1.57 -1.88
N LYS A 104 0.35 0.41 -2.52
CA LYS A 104 -0.82 0.03 -3.31
C LYS A 104 -1.56 -1.08 -2.59
N LEU A 105 -2.81 -0.80 -2.24
CA LEU A 105 -3.72 -1.80 -1.69
C LEU A 105 -4.04 -2.87 -2.74
N THR A 106 -4.21 -4.10 -2.27
CA THR A 106 -4.72 -5.19 -3.11
C THR A 106 -6.22 -5.00 -3.34
N SER A 107 -6.73 -5.45 -4.49
CA SER A 107 -8.17 -5.35 -4.80
C SER A 107 -9.02 -6.02 -3.72
N ASN A 108 -8.57 -7.19 -3.24
CA ASN A 108 -9.25 -7.94 -2.19
C ASN A 108 -9.47 -7.12 -0.91
N ILE A 109 -8.47 -6.33 -0.51
CA ILE A 109 -8.56 -5.49 0.68
C ILE A 109 -9.47 -4.29 0.43
N ILE A 110 -9.44 -3.71 -0.77
CA ILE A 110 -10.35 -2.63 -1.14
C ILE A 110 -11.81 -3.11 -1.01
N ASP A 111 -12.12 -4.29 -1.55
CA ASP A 111 -13.45 -4.89 -1.46
C ASP A 111 -13.85 -5.19 -0.01
N ALA A 112 -12.92 -5.71 0.80
CA ALA A 112 -13.14 -5.97 2.22
C ALA A 112 -13.41 -4.67 3.02
N LEU A 113 -12.71 -3.58 2.70
CA LEU A 113 -12.90 -2.27 3.32
C LEU A 113 -14.24 -1.63 2.93
N ILE A 114 -14.66 -1.76 1.67
CA ILE A 114 -15.98 -1.30 1.22
C ILE A 114 -17.07 -2.02 2.01
N LYS A 115 -16.98 -3.36 2.11
CA LYS A 115 -17.94 -4.16 2.88
C LYS A 115 -17.93 -3.77 4.37
N TYR A 116 -16.75 -3.60 4.96
CA TYR A 116 -16.61 -3.14 6.34
C TYR A 116 -17.32 -1.79 6.55
N TYR A 117 -17.12 -0.83 5.65
CA TYR A 117 -17.75 0.48 5.74
C TYR A 117 -19.28 0.40 5.64
N GLN A 118 -19.79 -0.37 4.67
CA GLN A 118 -21.23 -0.60 4.51
C GLN A 118 -21.85 -1.23 5.76
N ASP A 119 -21.23 -2.28 6.28
CA ASP A 119 -21.78 -3.03 7.40
C ASP A 119 -21.64 -2.32 8.76
N VAL A 120 -20.75 -1.32 8.90
CA VAL A 120 -20.53 -0.60 10.17
C VAL A 120 -21.20 0.76 10.17
N TYR A 121 -21.14 1.51 9.06
CA TYR A 121 -21.57 2.91 9.00
C TYR A 121 -22.85 3.13 8.18
N CYS A 122 -23.26 2.18 7.31
CA CYS A 122 -24.48 2.33 6.51
C CYS A 122 -25.70 1.57 7.05
N VAL A 123 -25.59 0.83 8.16
CA VAL A 123 -26.70 0.03 8.72
C VAL A 123 -27.88 0.90 9.18
N ASP A 124 -27.62 2.14 9.62
CA ASP A 124 -28.67 3.06 10.10
C ASP A 124 -29.39 3.83 8.96
N ALA A 125 -28.99 3.66 7.70
CA ALA A 125 -29.61 4.38 6.58
C ALA A 125 -30.94 3.75 6.11
N GLU A 126 -31.16 2.47 6.40
CA GLU A 126 -32.36 1.72 5.96
C GLU A 126 -33.49 1.72 7.01
N GLU A 127 -33.22 2.09 8.27
CA GLU A 127 -34.23 2.06 9.35
C GLU A 127 -35.15 3.29 9.39
N LYS A 128 -34.98 4.25 8.48
CA LYS A 128 -35.92 5.37 8.29
C LYS A 128 -36.67 5.23 6.97
N LYS A 129 -37.63 4.31 6.91
CA LYS A 129 -38.70 4.38 5.92
C LYS A 129 -40.03 3.88 6.45
#